data_AF-X1V8Q5-F1
#
_entry.id   AF-X1V8Q5-F1
#
_cell.length_a   1.000
_cell.length_b   1.000
_cell.length_c   1.000
_cell.angle_alpha   90.00
_cell.angle_beta   90.00
_cell.angle_gamma   90.00
#
_symmetry.space_group_name_H-M   'P 1'
#
loop_
_entity.id
_entity.type
_entity.pdbx_description
1 polymer ?
#
loop_
_entity_poly.entity_id
_entity_poly.type
_entity_poly.pdbx_seq_one_letter_code
_entity_poly.pdbx_strand_id
1 'polypeptide(L)' 'MSKTEFQKKIEKSPQGALIAFCDQRHLDHTGGREALIARLVAYEKAKATEPEPKDEPEPEEPEPEPEPGPEPES' A
#
# COMPACT_ATOMS: atom_id res chain seq x y z
N MET A 1 16.79 3.09 19.87
CA MET A 1 15.71 2.68 18.93
C MET A 1 15.36 1.23 19.23
N SER A 2 14.30 0.99 19.97
CA SER A 2 13.88 -0.38 20.32
C SER A 2 13.34 -1.10 19.09
N LYS A 3 13.68 -2.39 18.92
CA LYS A 3 13.07 -3.23 17.86
C LYS A 3 11.57 -3.34 18.11
N THR A 4 10.77 -3.11 17.07
CA THR A 4 9.30 -3.28 17.14
C THR A 4 8.95 -4.76 17.32
N GLU A 5 7.76 -5.04 17.87
CA GLU A 5 7.25 -6.42 17.97
C GLU A 5 7.17 -7.09 16.60
N PHE A 6 6.86 -6.32 15.55
CA PHE A 6 6.90 -6.80 14.18
C PHE A 6 8.31 -7.21 13.75
N GLN A 7 9.34 -6.40 14.03
CA GLN A 7 10.72 -6.75 13.71
C GLN A 7 11.15 -8.05 14.41
N LYS A 8 10.82 -8.22 15.70
CA LYS A 8 11.08 -9.46 16.43
C LYS A 8 10.35 -10.66 15.82
N LYS A 9 9.13 -10.46 15.32
CA LYS A 9 8.33 -11.51 14.67
C LYS A 9 8.98 -11.97 13.37
N ILE A 10 9.34 -11.06 12.47
CA ILE A 10 9.96 -11.41 11.19
C ILE A 10 11.36 -12.02 11.39
N GLU A 11 12.13 -11.57 12.38
CA GLU A 11 13.44 -12.15 12.69
C GLU A 11 13.38 -13.60 13.19
N LYS A 12 12.25 -14.03 13.76
CA LYS A 12 12.01 -15.42 14.17
C LYS A 12 11.25 -16.24 13.13
N SER A 13 10.75 -15.60 12.08
CA SER A 13 9.92 -16.24 11.08
C SER A 13 10.77 -16.98 10.03
N PRO A 14 10.27 -18.11 9.48
CA PRO A 14 10.91 -18.80 8.37
C PRO A 14 10.79 -17.99 7.07
N GLN A 15 11.66 -18.26 6.09
CA GLN A 15 11.68 -17.53 4.82
C GLN A 15 10.33 -17.53 4.10
N GLY A 16 9.60 -18.64 4.10
CA GLY A 16 8.26 -18.70 3.49
C GLY A 16 7.26 -17.72 4.13
N ALA A 17 7.32 -17.53 5.44
CA ALA A 17 6.49 -16.54 6.11
C ALA A 17 6.92 -15.10 5.77
N LEU A 18 8.23 -14.85 5.59
CA LEU A 18 8.72 -13.55 5.14
C LEU A 18 8.24 -13.20 3.73
N ILE A 19 8.26 -14.18 2.81
CA ILE A 19 7.72 -14.02 1.46
C ILE A 19 6.24 -13.66 1.52
N ALA A 20 5.45 -14.37 2.33
CA ALA A 20 4.04 -14.05 2.52
C ALA A 20 3.81 -12.65 3.12
N PHE A 21 4.65 -12.20 4.06
CA PHE A 21 4.56 -10.84 4.60
C PHE A 21 4.90 -9.77 3.57
N CYS A 22 5.85 -10.04 2.67
CA CYS A 22 6.16 -9.17 1.55
C CYS A 22 4.99 -9.12 0.56
N ASP A 23 4.44 -10.28 0.19
CA ASP A 23 3.31 -10.41 -0.75
C ASP A 23 2.07 -9.64 -0.25
N GLN A 24 1.70 -9.80 1.02
CA GLN A 24 0.61 -9.07 1.68
C GLN A 24 0.79 -7.55 1.68
N ARG A 25 2.03 -7.05 1.55
CA ARG A 25 2.37 -5.63 1.55
C ARG A 25 2.73 -5.13 0.16
N HIS A 26 2.52 -5.95 -0.89
CA HIS A 26 2.93 -5.68 -2.26
C HIS A 26 4.42 -5.31 -2.38
N LEU A 27 5.26 -5.91 -1.54
CA LEU A 27 6.71 -5.72 -1.53
C LEU A 27 7.42 -6.81 -2.33
N ASP A 28 8.52 -6.42 -2.94
CA ASP A 28 9.40 -7.35 -3.63
C ASP A 28 9.99 -8.40 -2.65
N HIS A 29 9.73 -9.67 -2.96
CA HIS A 29 10.22 -10.81 -2.19
C HIS A 29 11.42 -11.51 -2.84
N THR A 30 12.18 -10.82 -3.69
CA THR A 30 13.38 -11.40 -4.31
C THR A 30 14.55 -11.44 -3.32
N GLY A 31 15.40 -12.46 -3.46
CA GLY A 31 16.62 -12.62 -2.68
C GLY A 31 16.49 -13.50 -1.45
N GLY A 32 17.52 -13.47 -0.61
CA GLY A 32 17.62 -14.30 0.59
C GLY A 32 16.81 -13.76 1.77
N ARG A 33 16.78 -14.55 2.85
CA ARG A 33 16.07 -14.23 4.10
C ARG A 33 16.38 -12.83 4.65
N GLU A 34 17.64 -12.42 4.63
CA GLU A 34 18.07 -11.12 5.15
C GLU A 34 17.52 -9.95 4.32
N ALA A 35 17.47 -10.10 2.99
CA ALA A 35 16.89 -9.09 2.10
C ALA A 35 15.39 -8.88 2.38
N LEU A 36 14.66 -9.98 2.62
CA LEU A 36 13.25 -9.93 2.99
C LEU A 36 13.03 -9.21 4.33
N ILE A 37 13.84 -9.54 5.36
CA ILE A 37 13.76 -8.89 6.67
C ILE A 37 14.05 -7.39 6.53
N ALA A 38 15.10 -7.01 5.81
CA ALA A 38 15.47 -5.61 5.61
C ALA A 38 14.33 -4.80 4.95
N ARG A 39 13.69 -5.35 3.91
CA ARG A 39 12.53 -4.70 3.26
C ARG A 39 11.34 -4.56 4.19
N LEU A 40 11.00 -5.61 4.93
CA LEU A 40 9.87 -5.58 5.86
C LEU A 40 10.10 -4.57 7.00
N VAL A 41 11.33 -4.46 7.50
CA VAL A 41 11.70 -3.43 8.49
C VAL A 41 11.66 -2.03 7.89
N ALA A 42 12.16 -1.85 6.66
CA ALA A 42 12.14 -0.56 5.98
C ALA A 42 10.70 -0.09 5.74
N TYR A 43 9.82 -0.98 5.28
CA TYR A 43 8.40 -0.70 5.09
C TYR A 43 7.71 -0.25 6.37
N GLU A 44 7.89 -0.96 7.49
CA GLU A 44 7.28 -0.56 8.76
C GLU A 44 7.83 0.78 9.28
N LYS A 45 9.13 1.04 9.08
CA LYS A 45 9.73 2.34 9.43
C LYS A 45 9.18 3.47 8.58
N ALA A 46 9.00 3.24 7.27
CA ALA A 46 8.38 4.20 6.36
C ALA A 46 6.93 4.47 6.78
N LYS A 47 6.14 3.42 7.02
CA LYS A 47 4.76 3.53 7.49
C LYS A 47 4.62 4.23 8.86
N ALA A 48 5.61 4.10 9.74
CA ALA A 48 5.63 4.79 11.04
C ALA A 48 6.10 6.25 10.96
N THR A 49 6.71 6.66 9.85
CA THR A 49 7.27 8.01 9.62
C THR A 49 6.45 8.82 8.62
N GLU A 50 5.67 8.18 7.75
CA GLU A 50 4.75 8.88 6.83
C GLU A 50 3.44 9.25 7.53
N PRO A 51 3.01 10.53 7.48
CA PRO A 51 1.60 10.86 7.66
C PRO A 51 0.79 10.14 6.57
N GLU A 52 -0.39 9.66 6.91
CA GLU A 52 -1.29 8.85 6.07
C GLU A 52 -1.27 9.27 4.59
N PRO A 53 -0.93 8.38 3.63
CA PRO A 53 -1.21 8.65 2.23
C PRO A 53 -2.73 8.71 2.05
N LYS A 54 -3.24 9.93 1.92
CA LYS A 54 -4.50 10.24 1.22
C LYS A 54 -4.35 9.76 -0.23
N ASP A 55 -4.60 8.48 -0.46
CA ASP A 55 -4.80 7.93 -1.79
C ASP A 55 -6.07 7.09 -1.75
N GLU A 56 -7.18 7.75 -1.41
CA GLU A 56 -8.42 7.47 -2.12
C GLU A 56 -8.29 8.23 -3.44
N PRO A 57 -8.29 7.55 -4.62
CA PRO A 57 -8.74 8.23 -5.81
C PRO A 57 -10.22 8.54 -5.55
N GLU A 58 -10.54 9.78 -5.20
CA GLU A 58 -11.92 10.25 -5.34
C GLU A 58 -12.30 9.96 -6.80
N PRO A 59 -13.28 9.07 -7.06
CA PRO A 59 -13.76 8.90 -8.42
C PRO A 59 -14.29 10.28 -8.84
N GLU A 60 -13.67 10.87 -9.87
CA GLU A 60 -14.24 12.03 -10.55
C GLU A 60 -15.71 11.70 -10.86
N GLU A 61 -16.63 12.39 -10.18
CA GLU A 61 -18.05 12.35 -10.52
C GLU A 61 -18.16 12.74 -12.01
N PRO A 62 -18.81 11.94 -12.85
CA PRO A 62 -19.03 12.35 -14.23
C PRO A 62 -19.88 13.61 -14.23
N GLU A 63 -19.35 14.70 -14.80
CA GLU A 63 -20.09 15.94 -15.04
C GLU A 63 -21.44 15.62 -15.73
N PRO A 64 -22.57 16.14 -15.24
CA PRO A 64 -23.85 15.90 -15.90
C PRO A 64 -23.83 16.54 -17.30
N GLU A 65 -24.17 15.74 -18.31
CA GLU A 65 -24.35 16.18 -19.69
C GLU A 65 -25.33 17.36 -19.75
N PRO A 66 -25.06 18.41 -20.57
CA PRO A 66 -25.94 19.55 -20.68
C PRO A 66 -27.28 19.15 -21.31
N GLU A 67 -28.38 19.54 -20.66
CA GLU A 67 -29.75 19.35 -21.15
C GLU A 67 -29.90 19.89 -22.59
N PRO A 68 -30.54 19.14 -23.50
CA PRO A 68 -30.89 19.68 -24.81
C PRO A 68 -31.92 20.80 -24.60
N GLY A 69 -31.54 22.02 -25.01
CA GLY A 69 -32.42 23.18 -25.01
C GLY A 69 -33.68 22.97 -25.85
N PRO A 70 -34.74 23.79 -25.63
CA PRO A 70 -36.03 23.59 -26.26
C PRO A 70 -35.95 23.76 -27.78
N GLU A 71 -36.29 22.71 -28.52
CA GLU A 71 -36.54 22.84 -29.96
C GLU A 71 -37.83 23.69 -30.17
N PRO A 72 -37.81 24.67 -31.07
CA PRO A 72 -38.95 25.55 -31.29
C PRO A 72 -40.08 24.84 -32.06
N GLU A 73 -41.31 25.14 -31.64
CA GLU A 73 -42.56 24.81 -32.32
C GLU A 73 -42.53 25.16 -33.81
N SER A 74 -43.00 24.24 -34.66
CA SER A 74 -43.54 24.50 -36.01
C SER A 74 -44.54 23.43 -36.41
#